data_AF-A0A8S2GBJ8-F1
#
_entry.id   AF-A0A8S2GBJ8-F1
#
_cell.length_a   1.000
_cell.length_b   1.000
_cell.length_c   1.000
_cell.angle_alpha   90.00
_cell.angle_beta   90.00
_cell.angle_gamma   90.00
#
_symmetry.space_group_name_H-M   'P 1'
#
loop_
_entity.id
_entity.type
_entity.pdbx_description
1 polymer ?
#
loop_
_entity_poly.entity_id
_entity_poly.type
_entity_poly.pdbx_seq_one_letter_code
_entity_poly.pdbx_strand_id
1 'polypeptide(L)'
;TFESKLYHGTREGYSFNIYDTAGLNESDKGKVKSEEAVGNLIKLVKNLKDGIHLLIMCIKKGRINNAIYNNYQLFYAGIFCKSVPIILVVTGCELDEPINSCKIKNEKALVKNFKMKFNDIVCITTLNKGKHAVKFVEEYL
;
A
#
# COMPACT_ATOMS: atom_id res chain seq x y z
N THR A 1 11.94 -16.99 -2.25
CA THR A 1 12.11 -16.50 -0.87
C THR A 1 11.23 -15.28 -0.69
N PHE A 2 10.24 -15.37 0.19
CA PHE A 2 9.23 -14.32 0.44
C PHE A 2 9.75 -13.30 1.48
N GLU A 3 10.94 -12.73 1.21
CA GLU A 3 11.63 -11.81 2.13
C GLU A 3 11.28 -10.35 1.83
N SER A 4 11.26 -9.51 2.88
CA SER A 4 11.12 -8.07 2.73
C SER A 4 12.42 -7.44 2.27
N LYS A 5 12.35 -6.47 1.35
CA LYS A 5 13.51 -5.71 0.89
C LYS A 5 13.53 -4.32 1.52
N LEU A 6 14.66 -3.97 2.13
CA LEU A 6 14.89 -2.65 2.71
C LEU A 6 15.43 -1.68 1.65
N TYR A 7 14.80 -0.52 1.57
CA TYR A 7 15.27 0.64 0.83
C TYR A 7 15.49 1.81 1.80
N HIS A 8 16.61 2.50 1.64
CA HIS A 8 16.90 3.74 2.35
C HIS A 8 16.59 4.93 1.45
N GLY A 9 15.92 5.93 2.01
CA GLY A 9 15.62 7.18 1.32
C GLY A 9 15.90 8.38 2.22
N THR A 10 16.16 9.53 1.60
CA THR A 10 16.21 10.80 2.30
C THR A 10 15.41 11.84 1.52
N ARG A 11 14.68 12.70 2.23
CA ARG A 11 13.95 13.82 1.64
C ARG A 11 13.83 14.94 2.66
N GLU A 12 14.17 16.17 2.27
CA GLU A 12 14.00 17.38 3.09
C GLU A 12 14.64 17.24 4.50
N GLY A 13 15.78 16.55 4.59
CA GLY A 13 16.48 16.31 5.87
C GLY A 13 15.94 15.14 6.70
N TYR A 14 14.87 14.47 6.27
CA TYR A 14 14.33 13.28 6.91
C TYR A 14 14.88 12.01 6.25
N SER A 15 15.20 11.01 7.06
CA SER A 15 15.62 9.68 6.62
C SER A 15 14.47 8.68 6.74
N PHE A 16 14.34 7.81 5.74
CA PHE A 16 13.26 6.83 5.66
C PHE A 16 13.84 5.44 5.41
N ASN A 17 13.29 4.46 6.15
CA ASN A 17 13.48 3.04 5.89
C ASN A 17 12.17 2.48 5.33
N ILE A 18 12.18 2.07 4.08
CA ILE A 18 11.02 1.50 3.40
C ILE A 18 11.24 -0.01 3.26
N TYR A 19 10.36 -0.80 3.87
CA TYR A 19 10.39 -2.24 3.79
C TYR A 19 9.33 -2.69 2.78
N ASP A 20 9.78 -3.03 1.58
CA ASP A 20 8.93 -3.62 0.55
C ASP A 20 8.67 -5.09 0.89
N THR A 21 7.42 -5.49 0.93
CA THR A 21 7.00 -6.82 1.37
C THR A 21 6.46 -7.61 0.19
N ALA A 22 6.82 -8.90 0.10
CA ALA A 22 6.22 -9.77 -0.90
C ALA A 22 4.69 -9.87 -0.74
N GLY A 23 3.97 -9.91 -1.87
CA GLY A 23 2.51 -9.80 -1.90
C GLY A 23 1.78 -11.00 -1.30
N LEU A 24 0.95 -10.77 -0.30
CA LEU A 24 0.29 -11.83 0.49
C LEU A 24 -0.78 -12.68 -0.22
N ASN A 25 -1.03 -12.44 -1.51
CA ASN A 25 -2.00 -13.20 -2.32
C ASN A 25 -1.50 -13.53 -3.74
N GLU A 26 -0.18 -13.54 -3.97
CA GLU A 26 0.41 -13.73 -5.32
C GLU A 26 0.41 -15.18 -5.84
N SER A 27 -0.42 -16.08 -5.32
CA SER A 27 -0.46 -17.46 -5.84
C SER A 27 -1.85 -18.01 -6.01
N ASP A 28 -2.11 -18.48 -7.24
CA ASP A 28 -3.38 -18.98 -7.77
C ASP A 28 -4.01 -20.20 -7.07
N LYS A 29 -3.50 -20.67 -5.92
CA LYS A 29 -4.08 -21.82 -5.18
C LYS A 29 -4.03 -21.70 -3.64
N GLY A 30 -4.20 -20.49 -3.12
CA GLY A 30 -5.13 -20.20 -2.01
C GLY A 30 -4.92 -20.68 -0.56
N LYS A 31 -3.96 -21.54 -0.19
CA LYS A 31 -3.82 -21.92 1.25
C LYS A 31 -2.42 -21.98 1.85
N VAL A 32 -1.38 -22.29 1.07
CA VAL A 32 -0.05 -22.59 1.65
C VAL A 32 0.89 -21.37 1.69
N LYS A 33 0.57 -20.25 1.01
CA LYS A 33 1.46 -19.06 0.93
C LYS A 33 1.11 -17.91 1.88
N SER A 34 -0.10 -17.89 2.45
CA SER A 34 -0.53 -16.83 3.39
C SER A 34 0.18 -16.96 4.74
N GLU A 35 0.37 -18.19 5.24
CA GLU A 35 1.03 -18.44 6.53
C GLU A 35 2.52 -18.10 6.49
N GLU A 36 3.22 -18.45 5.41
CA GLU A 36 4.63 -18.11 5.23
C GLU A 36 4.82 -16.59 5.15
N ALA A 37 3.97 -15.91 4.38
CA ALA A 37 4.05 -14.46 4.23
C ALA A 37 3.67 -13.72 5.53
N VAL A 38 2.71 -14.24 6.31
CA VAL A 38 2.43 -13.76 7.68
C VAL A 38 3.64 -13.99 8.58
N GLY A 39 4.25 -15.18 8.54
CA GLY A 39 5.43 -15.53 9.33
C GLY A 39 6.61 -14.60 9.01
N ASN A 40 6.84 -14.30 7.74
CA ASN A 40 7.91 -13.39 7.32
C ASN A 40 7.63 -11.94 7.72
N LEU A 41 6.37 -11.50 7.69
CA LEU A 41 6.03 -10.19 8.22
C LEU A 41 6.22 -10.11 9.74
N ILE A 42 5.78 -11.12 10.49
CA ILE A 42 6.00 -11.18 11.94
C ILE A 42 7.50 -11.13 12.25
N LYS A 43 8.32 -11.87 11.49
CA LYS A 43 9.79 -11.80 11.60
C LYS A 43 10.32 -10.40 11.31
N LEU A 44 9.84 -9.75 10.24
CA LEU A 44 10.21 -8.36 9.93
C LEU A 44 9.89 -7.47 11.14
N VAL A 45 8.64 -7.45 11.60
CA VAL A 45 8.20 -6.59 12.71
C VAL A 45 9.02 -6.84 13.98
N LYS A 46 9.31 -8.10 14.32
CA LYS A 46 10.14 -8.45 15.50
C LYS A 46 11.59 -7.98 15.38
N ASN A 47 12.11 -7.87 14.16
CA ASN A 47 13.50 -7.46 13.92
C ASN A 47 13.65 -5.93 13.81
N LEU A 48 12.56 -5.17 13.76
CA LEU A 48 12.59 -3.72 13.75
C LEU A 48 12.74 -3.18 15.17
N LYS A 49 13.92 -2.65 15.48
CA LYS A 49 14.21 -2.08 16.81
C LYS A 49 13.33 -0.88 17.15
N ASP A 50 13.06 -0.03 16.14
CA ASP A 50 12.32 1.23 16.32
C ASP A 50 10.84 1.11 15.91
N GLY A 51 10.38 -0.11 15.60
CA GLY A 51 9.01 -0.35 15.14
C GLY A 51 8.70 0.17 13.73
N ILE A 52 7.40 0.36 13.46
CA ILE A 52 6.88 0.87 12.18
C ILE A 52 6.11 2.16 12.45
N HIS A 53 6.40 3.20 11.65
CA HIS A 53 5.76 4.52 11.77
C HIS A 53 4.56 4.71 10.84
N LEU A 54 4.50 3.97 9.74
CA LEU A 54 3.47 4.09 8.71
C LEU A 54 3.32 2.78 7.95
N LEU A 55 2.07 2.37 7.73
CA LEU A 55 1.73 1.29 6.81
C LEU A 55 1.28 1.87 5.46
N ILE A 56 1.81 1.32 4.38
CA ILE A 56 1.45 1.71 3.02
C ILE A 56 0.82 0.48 2.35
N MET A 57 -0.49 0.53 2.10
CA MET A 57 -1.16 -0.52 1.35
C MET A 57 -1.26 -0.12 -0.11
N CYS A 58 -0.65 -0.89 -1.00
CA CYS A 58 -0.62 -0.61 -2.44
C CYS A 58 -1.67 -1.46 -3.19
N ILE A 59 -2.48 -0.83 -4.03
CA ILE A 59 -3.45 -1.52 -4.89
C ILE A 59 -3.42 -0.95 -6.31
N LYS A 60 -3.89 -1.72 -7.29
CA LYS A 60 -4.18 -1.21 -8.64
C LYS A 60 -5.61 -0.71 -8.71
N LYS A 61 -5.82 0.42 -9.38
CA LYS A 61 -7.16 0.98 -9.66
C LYS A 61 -8.10 -0.10 -10.19
N GLY A 62 -9.31 -0.13 -9.64
CA GLY A 62 -10.35 -1.11 -10.02
C GLY A 62 -10.18 -2.50 -9.41
N ARG A 63 -9.10 -2.78 -8.66
CA ARG A 63 -8.88 -4.09 -8.03
C ARG A 63 -9.36 -4.18 -6.58
N ILE A 64 -10.34 -3.38 -6.14
CA ILE A 64 -10.88 -3.47 -4.78
C ILE A 64 -11.70 -4.76 -4.65
N ASN A 65 -11.15 -5.77 -3.97
CA ASN A 65 -11.75 -7.10 -3.82
C ASN A 65 -11.54 -7.67 -2.39
N ASN A 66 -12.08 -8.87 -2.13
CA ASN A 66 -11.96 -9.53 -0.84
C ASN A 66 -10.50 -9.78 -0.40
N ALA A 67 -9.57 -9.94 -1.34
CA ALA A 67 -8.17 -10.15 -1.02
C ALA A 67 -7.54 -8.90 -0.35
N ILE A 68 -7.89 -7.70 -0.83
CA ILE A 68 -7.48 -6.45 -0.20
C ILE A 68 -8.09 -6.30 1.19
N TYR A 69 -9.38 -6.62 1.33
CA TYR A 69 -10.04 -6.59 2.64
C TYR A 69 -9.37 -7.55 3.64
N ASN A 70 -9.07 -8.77 3.22
CA ASN A 70 -8.38 -9.75 4.06
C ASN A 70 -6.99 -9.27 4.47
N ASN A 71 -6.23 -8.67 3.54
CA ASN A 71 -4.93 -8.06 3.86
C ASN A 71 -5.10 -6.92 4.87
N TYR A 72 -6.06 -6.03 4.67
CA TYR A 72 -6.34 -4.94 5.61
C TYR A 72 -6.68 -5.47 7.01
N GLN A 73 -7.54 -6.48 7.13
CA GLN A 73 -7.90 -7.05 8.44
C GLN A 73 -6.71 -7.77 9.08
N LEU A 74 -5.95 -8.54 8.32
CA LEU A 74 -4.81 -9.29 8.84
C LEU A 74 -3.70 -8.37 9.34
N PHE A 75 -3.31 -7.38 8.54
CA PHE A 75 -2.17 -6.52 8.86
C PHE A 75 -2.55 -5.40 9.78
N TYR A 76 -3.44 -4.54 9.33
CA TYR A 76 -3.73 -3.33 10.06
C TYR A 76 -4.51 -3.64 11.33
N ALA A 77 -5.58 -4.44 11.24
CA ALA A 77 -6.38 -4.76 12.42
C ALA A 77 -5.78 -5.87 13.29
N GLY A 78 -5.19 -6.91 12.69
CA GLY A 78 -4.65 -8.06 13.40
C GLY A 78 -3.24 -7.83 13.96
N ILE A 79 -2.25 -7.67 13.08
CA ILE A 79 -0.83 -7.59 13.48
C ILE A 79 -0.49 -6.26 14.15
N PHE A 80 -0.95 -5.14 13.57
CA PHE A 80 -0.65 -3.81 14.07
C PHE A 80 -1.74 -3.27 14.99
N CYS A 81 -2.82 -4.02 15.27
CA CYS A 81 -3.88 -3.62 16.20
C CYS A 81 -4.44 -2.20 15.97
N LYS A 82 -4.40 -1.70 14.73
CA LYS A 82 -4.74 -0.33 14.33
C LYS A 82 -3.96 0.78 15.06
N SER A 83 -2.77 0.48 15.57
CA SER A 83 -1.94 1.43 16.33
C SER A 83 -1.03 2.32 15.46
N VAL A 84 -0.82 1.93 14.20
CA VAL A 84 0.06 2.62 13.25
C VAL A 84 -0.79 3.26 12.16
N PRO A 85 -0.57 4.53 11.77
CA PRO A 85 -1.25 5.14 10.63
C PRO A 85 -1.14 4.27 9.37
N ILE A 86 -2.22 4.18 8.60
CA ILE A 86 -2.25 3.45 7.32
C ILE A 86 -2.75 4.33 6.19
N ILE A 87 -2.00 4.37 5.09
CA ILE A 87 -2.41 5.03 3.85
C ILE A 87 -2.66 3.99 2.76
N LEU A 88 -3.54 4.33 1.82
CA LEU A 88 -3.74 3.56 0.60
C LEU A 88 -3.07 4.27 -0.57
N VAL A 89 -2.24 3.54 -1.30
CA VAL A 89 -1.68 3.98 -2.57
C VAL A 89 -2.40 3.27 -3.71
N VAL A 90 -3.10 4.03 -4.53
CA VAL A 90 -3.80 3.54 -5.72
C VAL A 90 -2.94 3.83 -6.96
N THR A 91 -2.47 2.77 -7.61
CA THR A 91 -1.72 2.83 -8.86
C THR A 91 -2.63 2.74 -10.08
N GLY A 92 -2.17 3.17 -11.25
CA GLY A 92 -2.93 3.06 -12.51
C GLY A 92 -3.95 4.19 -12.74
N CYS A 93 -3.74 5.37 -12.13
CA CYS A 93 -4.66 6.52 -12.24
C CYS A 93 -4.38 7.43 -13.46
N GLU A 94 -3.50 7.05 -14.40
CA GLU A 94 -3.11 7.85 -15.59
C GLU A 94 -4.24 8.29 -16.53
N LEU A 95 -5.42 7.69 -16.44
CA LEU A 95 -6.59 8.02 -17.27
C LEU A 95 -7.69 8.77 -16.51
N ASP A 96 -7.45 9.12 -15.25
CA ASP A 96 -8.41 9.89 -14.45
C ASP A 96 -8.07 11.37 -14.52
N GLU A 97 -8.91 12.15 -15.21
CA GLU A 97 -8.77 13.60 -15.34
C GLU A 97 -9.96 14.30 -14.66
N PRO A 98 -9.73 15.13 -13.61
CA PRO A 98 -8.46 15.32 -12.91
C PRO A 98 -8.06 14.09 -12.08
N ILE A 99 -6.78 13.94 -11.70
CA ILE A 99 -6.28 12.79 -10.91
C ILE A 99 -7.02 12.59 -9.58
N ASN A 100 -7.51 13.68 -8.98
CA ASN A 100 -8.34 13.67 -7.78
C ASN A 100 -9.66 12.89 -7.98
N SER A 101 -10.14 12.75 -9.21
CA SER A 101 -11.29 11.89 -9.52
C SER A 101 -10.99 10.41 -9.25
N CYS A 102 -9.72 9.97 -9.37
CA CYS A 102 -9.28 8.63 -8.97
C CYS A 102 -9.49 8.43 -7.46
N LYS A 103 -9.11 9.42 -6.64
CA LYS A 103 -9.27 9.38 -5.17
C LYS A 103 -10.73 9.22 -4.77
N ILE A 104 -11.59 10.10 -5.28
CA ILE A 104 -13.03 10.12 -4.97
C ILE A 104 -13.71 8.79 -5.33
N LYS A 105 -13.40 8.21 -6.50
CA LYS A 105 -13.97 6.93 -6.94
C LYS A 105 -13.56 5.78 -6.02
N ASN A 106 -12.28 5.73 -5.62
CA ASN A 106 -11.78 4.67 -4.75
C ASN A 106 -12.29 4.83 -3.30
N GLU A 107 -12.32 6.05 -2.76
CA GLU A 107 -12.91 6.35 -1.45
C GLU A 107 -14.34 5.80 -1.33
N LYS A 108 -15.19 6.12 -2.32
CA LYS A 108 -16.57 5.65 -2.36
C LYS A 108 -16.65 4.11 -2.37
N ALA A 109 -15.82 3.45 -3.17
CA ALA A 109 -15.80 1.99 -3.26
C ALA A 109 -15.33 1.31 -1.96
N LEU A 110 -14.31 1.87 -1.31
CA LEU A 110 -13.75 1.33 -0.05
C LEU A 110 -14.74 1.48 1.11
N VAL A 111 -15.34 2.67 1.24
CA VAL A 111 -16.28 2.97 2.32
C VAL A 111 -17.58 2.18 2.15
N LYS A 112 -18.15 2.18 0.94
CA LYS A 112 -19.46 1.55 0.69
C LYS A 112 -19.41 0.03 0.84
N ASN A 113 -18.32 -0.61 0.38
CA ASN A 113 -18.31 -2.07 0.20
C ASN A 113 -17.52 -2.81 1.29
N PHE A 114 -16.52 -2.17 1.92
CA PHE A 114 -15.56 -2.88 2.75
C PHE A 114 -15.34 -2.27 4.15
N LYS A 115 -15.90 -1.09 4.44
CA LYS A 115 -15.74 -0.38 5.72
C LYS A 115 -14.26 -0.21 6.15
N MET A 116 -13.34 -0.19 5.19
CA MET A 116 -11.92 0.07 5.43
C MET A 116 -11.70 1.58 5.60
N LYS A 117 -10.86 1.96 6.57
CA LYS A 117 -10.54 3.35 6.87
C LYS A 117 -9.04 3.56 6.74
N PHE A 118 -8.66 4.55 5.95
CA PHE A 118 -7.27 4.96 5.76
C PHE A 118 -7.10 6.38 6.29
N ASN A 119 -5.91 6.70 6.79
CA ASN A 119 -5.54 8.05 7.18
C ASN A 119 -5.44 8.98 5.95
N ASP A 120 -5.01 8.44 4.81
CA ASP A 120 -5.06 9.12 3.53
C ASP A 120 -5.11 8.12 2.36
N ILE A 121 -5.55 8.61 1.20
CA ILE A 121 -5.55 7.88 -0.06
C ILE A 121 -4.81 8.72 -1.10
N VAL A 122 -3.74 8.15 -1.63
CA VAL A 122 -2.86 8.76 -2.62
C VAL A 122 -3.04 8.03 -3.95
N CYS A 123 -3.29 8.77 -5.01
CA CYS A 123 -3.45 8.26 -6.36
C CYS A 123 -2.21 8.57 -7.18
N ILE A 124 -1.60 7.56 -7.78
CA ILE A 124 -0.37 7.70 -8.55
C ILE A 124 -0.50 7.09 -9.94
N THR A 125 0.25 7.68 -10.88
CA THR A 125 0.42 7.16 -12.24
C THR A 125 1.63 6.25 -12.29
N THR A 126 1.54 5.12 -12.98
CA THR A 126 2.66 4.16 -13.09
C THR A 126 3.20 4.04 -14.52
N LEU A 127 2.77 4.90 -15.44
CA LEU A 127 3.30 4.91 -16.80
C LEU A 127 4.75 5.39 -16.80
N ASN A 128 5.64 4.59 -17.37
CA ASN A 128 7.00 5.00 -17.68
C ASN A 128 6.99 6.20 -18.63
N LYS A 129 7.91 7.14 -18.42
CA LYS A 129 8.07 8.47 -19.06
C LYS A 129 8.01 8.53 -20.61
N GLY A 130 7.86 7.40 -21.31
CA GLY A 130 7.95 7.32 -22.76
C GLY A 130 6.66 7.53 -23.55
N LYS A 131 5.46 7.62 -22.94
CA LYS A 131 4.23 7.85 -23.73
C LYS A 131 3.39 9.07 -23.37
N HIS A 132 3.24 9.48 -22.11
CA HIS A 132 2.52 10.72 -21.75
C HIS A 132 3.04 11.28 -20.43
N ALA A 133 4.27 11.79 -20.41
CA ALA A 133 4.84 12.44 -19.23
C ALA A 133 4.24 13.85 -19.08
N VAL A 134 3.09 13.97 -18.42
CA VAL A 134 2.61 15.26 -17.91
C VAL A 134 3.13 15.43 -16.49
N LYS A 135 3.78 16.57 -16.28
CA LYS A 135 4.51 17.03 -15.09
C LYS A 135 3.67 16.85 -13.81
N PHE A 136 4.21 16.14 -12.82
CA PHE A 136 3.77 16.23 -11.43
C PHE A 136 4.99 16.32 -10.52
N VAL A 137 5.50 17.55 -10.34
CA VAL A 137 6.52 17.85 -9.31
C VAL A 137 6.15 19.07 -8.47
N GLU A 138 5.10 19.84 -8.78
CA GLU A 138 4.90 21.15 -8.10
C GLU A 138 3.70 21.27 -7.16
N GLU A 139 2.83 20.27 -6.98
CA GLU A 139 1.60 20.48 -6.18
C GLU A 139 1.70 20.08 -4.69
N TYR A 140 2.85 19.62 -4.21
CA TYR A 140 3.06 19.30 -2.79
C TYR A 140 4.47 19.68 -2.28
N LEU A 141 4.99 20.82 -2.74
CA LEU A 141 6.13 21.52 -2.14
C LEU A 141 5.70 22.92 -1.70
#